data_AF-A0A355RIN6-F1
#
_entry.id   AF-A0A355RIN6-F1
#
_cell.length_a   1.000
_cell.length_b   1.000
_cell.length_c   1.000
_cell.angle_alpha   90.00
_cell.angle_beta   90.00
_cell.angle_gamma   90.00
#
_symmetry.space_group_name_H-M   'P 1'
#
loop_
_entity.id
_entity.type
_entity.pdbx_description
1 polymer ?
#
loop_
_entity_poly.entity_id
_entity_poly.type
_entity_poly.pdbx_seq_one_letter_code
_entity_poly.pdbx_strand_id
1 'polypeptide(L)'
;MAYKYTIGQPFEYPRNDLDYSSNFLRMCFAVPAEDYKVNPILSRAMDRIFTLHADHEQNASTSTVRLASSSGANPFACIAAGIACLWGPAHGGA
;
A
#
# COMPACT_ATOMS: atom_id res chain seq x y z
N MET A 1 6.62 6.52 0.45
CA MET A 1 8.05 6.62 0.12
C MET A 1 8.35 6.29 -1.33
N ALA A 2 8.02 5.09 -1.85
CA ALA A 2 8.31 4.71 -3.25
C ALA A 2 7.84 5.75 -4.28
N TYR A 3 6.59 6.21 -4.20
CA TYR A 3 6.06 7.26 -5.08
C TYR A 3 6.89 8.56 -5.05
N LYS A 4 7.17 9.09 -3.86
CA LYS A 4 8.00 10.31 -3.68
C LYS A 4 9.38 10.16 -4.32
N TYR A 5 10.03 9.02 -4.11
CA TYR A 5 11.32 8.72 -4.72
C TYR A 5 11.25 8.76 -6.25
N THR A 6 10.22 8.13 -6.85
CA THR A 6 10.07 8.09 -8.33
C THR A 6 9.87 9.46 -8.97
N ILE A 7 9.36 10.45 -8.23
CA ILE A 7 9.13 11.81 -8.73
C ILE A 7 10.17 12.83 -8.21
N GLY A 8 11.22 12.37 -7.51
CA GLY A 8 12.29 13.22 -7.00
C GLY A 8 11.87 14.18 -5.87
N GLN A 9 10.80 13.87 -5.13
CA GLN A 9 10.32 14.68 -4.02
C GLN A 9 10.78 14.11 -2.66
N PRO A 10 10.93 14.95 -1.62
CA PRO A 10 11.32 14.48 -0.29
C PRO A 10 10.25 13.58 0.34
N PHE A 11 10.69 12.77 1.30
CA PHE A 11 9.80 11.89 2.05
C PHE A 11 9.02 12.66 3.12
N GLU A 12 7.73 12.40 3.17
CA GLU A 12 6.82 12.93 4.16
C GLU A 12 6.60 11.89 5.27
N TYR A 13 6.80 12.30 6.51
CA TYR A 13 6.57 11.46 7.69
C TYR A 13 5.08 11.27 7.98
N PRO A 14 4.68 10.17 8.63
CA PRO A 14 3.29 9.99 9.06
C PRO A 14 2.92 11.01 10.15
N ARG A 15 1.62 11.32 10.22
CA ARG A 15 1.01 12.13 11.28
C ARG A 15 0.06 11.28 12.11
N ASN A 16 0.22 11.32 13.44
CA ASN A 16 -0.57 10.51 14.38
C ASN A 16 -2.02 11.01 14.56
N ASP A 17 -2.31 12.24 14.15
CA ASP A 17 -3.66 12.83 14.20
C ASP A 17 -4.51 12.53 12.96
N LEU A 18 -3.97 11.79 11.98
CA LEU A 18 -4.67 11.37 10.77
C LEU A 18 -5.00 9.88 10.80
N ASP A 19 -6.16 9.52 10.24
CA ASP A 19 -6.51 8.11 9.97
C ASP A 19 -5.60 7.50 8.87
N TYR A 20 -5.69 6.18 8.67
CA TYR A 20 -4.82 5.45 7.75
C TYR A 20 -4.85 5.99 6.30
N SER A 21 -6.05 6.20 5.76
CA SER A 21 -6.27 6.63 4.37
C SER A 21 -5.84 8.09 4.18
N SER A 22 -6.19 8.96 5.11
CA SER A 22 -5.78 10.37 5.15
C SER A 22 -4.26 10.51 5.26
N ASN A 23 -3.63 9.69 6.09
CA ASN A 23 -2.18 9.70 6.29
C ASN A 23 -1.43 9.16 5.06
N PHE A 24 -1.96 8.12 4.40
CA PHE A 24 -1.44 7.61 3.13
C PHE A 24 -1.45 8.69 2.04
N LEU A 25 -2.59 9.37 1.86
CA LEU A 25 -2.72 10.46 0.89
C LEU A 25 -1.75 11.60 1.18
N ARG A 26 -1.62 12.01 2.46
CA ARG A 26 -0.63 13.02 2.87
C ARG A 26 0.78 12.59 2.50
N MET A 27 1.20 11.37 2.85
CA MET A 27 2.57 10.90 2.58
C MET A 27 2.89 10.78 1.09
N CYS A 28 1.87 10.58 0.24
CA CYS A 28 2.05 10.58 -1.21
C CYS A 28 2.08 11.99 -1.80
N PHE A 29 1.20 12.89 -1.37
CA PHE A 29 0.90 14.12 -2.11
C PHE A 29 1.26 15.43 -1.41
N ALA A 30 1.54 15.43 -0.11
CA ALA A 30 2.03 16.63 0.57
C ALA A 30 3.40 17.05 0.04
N VAL A 31 3.65 18.35 -0.06
CA VAL A 31 4.95 18.91 -0.46
C VAL A 31 5.43 19.87 0.63
N PRO A 32 6.76 20.09 0.79
CA PRO A 32 7.26 20.98 1.83
C PRO A 32 6.89 22.47 1.65
N ALA A 33 6.39 22.83 0.47
CA ALA A 33 6.09 24.22 0.12
C ALA A 33 4.74 24.71 0.65
N GLU A 34 3.85 23.82 1.10
CA GLU A 34 2.51 24.19 1.58
C GLU A 34 1.90 23.15 2.52
N ASP A 35 0.94 23.58 3.35
CA ASP A 35 0.18 22.67 4.19
C ASP A 35 -0.78 21.82 3.37
N TYR A 36 -0.59 20.51 3.41
CA TYR A 36 -1.49 19.56 2.75
C TYR A 36 -2.81 19.42 3.51
N LYS A 37 -3.90 19.85 2.86
CA LYS A 37 -5.27 19.66 3.36
C LYS A 37 -5.89 18.42 2.73
N VAL A 38 -6.09 17.38 3.53
CA VAL A 38 -6.73 16.14 3.07
C VAL A 38 -8.16 16.43 2.64
N ASN A 39 -8.52 16.08 1.40
CA ASN A 39 -9.90 16.16 0.95
C ASN A 39 -10.70 14.96 1.52
N PRO A 40 -11.76 15.19 2.30
CA PRO A 40 -12.53 14.10 2.93
C PRO A 40 -13.23 13.19 1.91
N ILE A 41 -13.52 13.68 0.70
CA ILE A 41 -14.07 12.86 -0.39
C ILE A 41 -13.01 11.86 -0.86
N LEU A 42 -11.78 12.31 -1.06
CA LEU A 42 -10.66 11.46 -1.51
C LEU A 42 -10.26 10.45 -0.43
N SER A 43 -10.20 10.86 0.84
CA SER A 43 -9.89 9.95 1.95
C SER A 43 -10.91 8.81 2.06
N ARG A 44 -12.22 9.13 2.01
CA ARG A 44 -13.28 8.10 2.01
C ARG A 44 -13.25 7.19 0.77
N ALA A 45 -12.89 7.73 -0.39
CA ALA A 45 -12.74 6.92 -1.60
C ALA A 45 -11.58 5.93 -1.45
N MET A 46 -10.43 6.40 -0.93
CA MET A 46 -9.26 5.56 -0.68
C MET A 46 -9.55 4.46 0.34
N ASP A 47 -10.25 4.80 1.43
CA ASP A 47 -10.66 3.83 2.45
C ASP A 47 -11.52 2.69 1.89
N ARG A 48 -12.46 3.02 1.00
CA ARG A 48 -13.24 2.00 0.28
C ARG A 48 -12.39 1.16 -0.67
N ILE A 49 -11.44 1.78 -1.38
CA ILE A 49 -10.52 1.04 -2.26
C ILE A 49 -9.75 0.01 -1.44
N PHE A 50 -9.16 0.41 -0.31
CA PHE A 50 -8.45 -0.52 0.57
C PHE A 50 -9.37 -1.62 1.10
N THR A 51 -10.56 -1.27 1.56
CA THR A 51 -11.53 -2.25 2.09
C THR A 51 -11.93 -3.29 1.04
N LEU A 52 -12.21 -2.86 -0.20
CA LEU A 52 -12.62 -3.74 -1.29
C LEU A 52 -11.49 -4.66 -1.79
N HIS A 53 -10.23 -4.29 -1.58
CA HIS A 53 -9.06 -5.06 -2.01
C HIS A 53 -8.34 -5.72 -0.82
N ALA A 54 -8.92 -5.71 0.37
CA ALA A 54 -8.27 -6.16 1.59
C ALA A 54 -7.94 -7.66 1.57
N ASP A 55 -8.86 -8.48 1.04
CA ASP A 55 -8.66 -9.91 0.87
C ASP A 55 -9.49 -10.42 -0.32
N HIS A 56 -9.01 -11.49 -0.95
CA HIS A 56 -9.72 -12.17 -2.03
C HIS A 56 -9.42 -13.68 -2.00
N GLU A 57 -9.59 -14.29 -0.83
CA GLU A 57 -9.48 -15.72 -0.58
C GLU A 57 -8.15 -16.34 -1.04
N GLN A 58 -8.18 -17.49 -1.74
CA GLN A 58 -6.99 -18.23 -2.18
C GLN A 58 -6.51 -17.77 -3.57
N ASN A 59 -6.36 -16.46 -3.77
CA ASN A 59 -5.75 -15.92 -4.99
C ASN A 59 -4.26 -16.29 -5.10
N ALA A 60 -3.66 -16.02 -6.26
CA ALA A 60 -2.27 -16.38 -6.56
C ALA A 60 -1.29 -15.83 -5.51
N SER A 61 -1.35 -14.52 -5.19
CA SER A 61 -0.45 -13.91 -4.21
C SER A 61 -0.64 -14.43 -2.79
N THR A 62 -1.89 -14.61 -2.32
CA THR A 62 -2.17 -15.16 -0.98
C THR A 62 -1.64 -16.59 -0.87
N SER A 63 -1.84 -17.40 -1.91
CA SER A 63 -1.34 -18.78 -1.96
C SER A 63 0.20 -18.83 -1.96
N THR A 64 0.86 -17.90 -2.65
CA THR A 64 2.33 -17.75 -2.60
C THR A 64 2.83 -17.42 -1.20
N VAL A 65 2.17 -16.49 -0.48
CA VAL A 65 2.52 -16.17 0.92
C VAL A 65 2.43 -17.42 1.79
N ARG A 66 1.35 -18.20 1.67
CA ARG A 66 1.14 -19.44 2.44
C ARG A 66 2.18 -20.51 2.10
N LEU A 67 2.53 -20.65 0.82
CA LEU A 67 3.51 -21.63 0.39
C LEU A 67 4.91 -21.26 0.90
N ALA A 68 5.30 -19.99 0.80
CA ALA A 68 6.58 -19.50 1.33
C ALA A 68 6.66 -19.72 2.86
N SER A 69 5.59 -19.39 3.59
CA SER A 69 5.55 -19.53 5.05
C SER A 69 5.60 -20.99 5.52
N SER A 70 5.14 -21.95 4.71
CA SER A 70 5.18 -23.38 5.06
C SER A 70 6.58 -23.94 5.32
N SER A 71 7.62 -23.29 4.79
CA SER A 71 9.02 -23.61 5.04
C SER A 71 9.59 -23.04 6.35
N GLY A 72 8.78 -22.27 7.10
CA GLY A 72 9.22 -21.51 8.27
C GLY A 72 9.90 -20.17 7.93
N ALA A 73 9.71 -19.67 6.70
CA ALA A 73 10.27 -18.40 6.27
C ALA A 73 9.75 -17.22 7.11
N ASN A 74 10.59 -16.20 7.29
CA ASN A 74 10.23 -14.98 8.01
C ASN A 74 8.97 -14.34 7.39
N PRO A 75 7.98 -13.87 8.19
CA PRO A 75 6.76 -13.25 7.66
C PRO A 75 7.00 -12.09 6.69
N PHE A 76 8.01 -11.25 6.91
CA PHE A 76 8.37 -10.17 5.98
C PHE A 76 8.83 -10.71 4.62
N ALA A 77 9.59 -11.81 4.60
CA ALA A 77 9.98 -12.47 3.37
C ALA A 77 8.78 -13.13 2.66
N CYS A 78 7.82 -13.67 3.42
CA CYS A 78 6.59 -14.23 2.87
C CYS A 78 5.73 -13.15 2.19
N ILE A 79 5.58 -11.98 2.82
CA ILE A 79 4.87 -10.84 2.22
C ILE A 79 5.59 -10.33 0.97
N ALA A 80 6.93 -10.27 0.97
CA ALA A 80 7.69 -9.92 -0.22
C ALA A 80 7.43 -10.89 -1.39
N ALA A 81 7.33 -12.20 -1.12
CA ALA A 81 6.96 -13.18 -2.12
C ALA A 81 5.52 -12.98 -2.66
N GLY A 82 4.58 -12.63 -1.78
CA GLY A 82 3.22 -12.27 -2.17
C GLY A 82 3.17 -11.04 -3.09
N ILE A 83 3.93 -9.99 -2.77
CA ILE A 83 4.05 -8.78 -3.60
C ILE A 83 4.65 -9.12 -4.97
N ALA A 84 5.68 -9.96 -5.02
CA ALA A 84 6.29 -10.39 -6.28
C ALA A 84 5.29 -11.15 -7.17
N CYS A 85 4.44 -12.00 -6.59
CA CYS A 85 3.37 -12.66 -7.31
C CYS A 85 2.28 -11.68 -7.78
N LEU A 86 1.89 -10.72 -6.93
CA LEU A 86 0.89 -9.70 -7.24
C LEU A 86 1.30 -8.81 -8.43
N TRP A 87 2.60 -8.59 -8.63
CA TRP A 87 3.11 -7.74 -9.70
C TRP A 87 2.85 -8.27 -11.12
N GLY A 88 2.50 -9.56 -11.28
CA GLY A 88 2.19 -10.12 -12.59
C GLY A 88 1.00 -9.43 -13.28
N PRO A 89 1.06 -9.14 -14.59
CA PRO A 89 -0.02 -8.46 -15.31
C PRO A 89 -1.33 -9.28 -15.37
N ALA A 90 -1.24 -10.59 -15.22
CA ALA A 90 -2.40 -11.49 -15.15
C ALA A 90 -3.00 -11.61 -13.72
N HIS A 91 -2.49 -10.85 -12.76
CA HIS A 91 -2.97 -10.84 -11.38
C HIS A 91 -3.24 -9.41 -10.90
N GLY A 92 -2.30 -8.74 -10.24
CA GLY A 92 -2.51 -7.39 -9.67
C GLY A 92 -2.26 -6.24 -10.64
N GLY A 93 -1.79 -6.51 -11.86
CA GLY A 93 -1.54 -5.50 -12.90
C GLY A 93 -2.70 -5.26 -13.86
N ALA A 94 -3.86 -5.89 -13.64
CA ALA A 94 -5.09 -5.71 -14.42
C ALA A 94 -5.83 -4.42 -14.01
#